data_AF-A0A7D5MI24-F1
#
_entry.id   AF-A0A7D5MI24-F1
#
_cell.length_a   1.000
_cell.length_b   1.000
_cell.length_c   1.000
_cell.angle_alpha   90.00
_cell.angle_beta   90.00
_cell.angle_gamma   90.00
#
_symmetry.space_group_name_H-M   'P 1'
#
loop_
_entity.id
_entity.type
_entity.pdbx_description
1 polymer ?
#
loop_
_entity_poly.entity_id
_entity_poly.type
_entity_poly.pdbx_seq_one_letter_code
_entity_poly.pdbx_strand_id
1 'polypeptide(L)'
;MEHVLESSWTRLNYPLEFIETNPEKQEIVFYTPAYTVETIPLKHKIPCNGYLFRQQQKPKISEKKLFWPTNLILQIKNLKSGMVVDTPQGTLHPEDVLYVKHTAKSYAYCSDTVYLPSIIPIIKDVDLLYHEATYLDDFEEKAKERGHSTARQAGMLARQAGVKTSSGSPFQQIRQHRSFGKRSTE
;
A
#
# COMPACT_ATOMS: atom_id res chain seq x y z
N MET A 1 -15.40 -19.80 10.56
CA MET A 1 -14.78 -20.43 9.37
C MET A 1 -14.44 -21.89 9.63
N GLU A 2 -13.97 -22.25 10.82
CA GLU A 2 -13.72 -23.64 11.24
C GLU A 2 -14.92 -24.56 11.07
N HIS A 3 -16.12 -24.14 11.52
CA HIS A 3 -17.35 -24.92 11.36
C HIS A 3 -17.72 -25.23 9.89
N VAL A 4 -17.33 -24.37 8.95
CA VAL A 4 -17.58 -24.60 7.51
C VAL A 4 -16.64 -25.67 6.97
N LEU A 5 -15.36 -25.63 7.35
CA LEU A 5 -14.36 -26.63 6.96
C LEU A 5 -14.67 -28.01 7.54
N GLU A 6 -15.14 -28.04 8.80
CA GLU A 6 -15.57 -29.25 9.48
C GLU A 6 -16.79 -29.86 8.79
N SER A 7 -17.80 -29.04 8.46
CA SER A 7 -19.01 -29.50 7.78
C SER A 7 -18.76 -29.98 6.34
N SER A 8 -17.74 -29.44 5.67
CA SER A 8 -17.37 -29.83 4.30
C SER A 8 -16.31 -30.92 4.22
N TRP A 9 -15.92 -31.53 5.35
CA TRP A 9 -14.83 -32.53 5.44
C TRP A 9 -13.52 -32.07 4.80
N THR A 10 -13.29 -30.75 4.72
CA THR A 10 -12.13 -30.18 4.04
C THR A 10 -10.94 -30.14 4.98
N ARG A 11 -9.91 -30.93 4.67
CA ARG A 11 -8.64 -30.91 5.41
C ARG A 11 -7.65 -30.00 4.69
N LEU A 12 -7.20 -28.96 5.37
CA LEU A 12 -6.13 -28.10 4.88
C LEU A 12 -4.78 -28.76 5.15
N ASN A 13 -3.92 -28.82 4.13
CA ASN A 13 -2.55 -29.35 4.25
C ASN A 13 -1.53 -28.27 4.63
N TYR A 14 -2.00 -27.14 5.16
CA TYR A 14 -1.19 -25.99 5.54
C TYR A 14 -1.78 -25.32 6.79
N PRO A 15 -0.94 -24.69 7.62
CA PRO A 15 -1.43 -23.94 8.77
C PRO A 15 -2.24 -22.73 8.29
N LEU A 16 -3.30 -22.41 9.04
CA LEU A 16 -4.11 -21.23 8.82
C LEU A 16 -3.87 -20.26 9.96
N GLU A 17 -3.48 -19.03 9.62
CA GLU A 17 -3.25 -17.96 10.57
C GLU A 17 -4.25 -16.84 10.29
N PHE A 18 -5.02 -16.46 11.31
CA PHE A 18 -5.95 -15.34 11.24
C PHE A 18 -5.37 -14.18 12.03
N ILE A 19 -5.18 -13.05 11.35
CA ILE A 19 -4.70 -11.81 11.95
C ILE A 19 -5.87 -10.84 11.96
N GLU A 20 -6.47 -10.65 13.14
CA GLU A 20 -7.48 -9.61 13.32
C GLU A 20 -6.85 -8.23 13.24
N THR A 21 -7.57 -7.28 12.64
CA THR A 21 -7.07 -5.91 12.45
C THR A 21 -7.91 -4.91 13.23
N ASN A 22 -7.28 -3.83 13.69
CA ASN A 22 -7.97 -2.74 14.37
C ASN A 22 -8.52 -1.72 13.35
N PRO A 23 -9.85 -1.48 13.29
CA PRO A 23 -10.44 -0.53 12.35
C PRO A 23 -10.22 0.95 12.73
N GLU A 24 -9.74 1.24 13.94
CA GLU A 24 -9.57 2.60 14.46
C GLU A 24 -8.12 3.09 14.37
N LYS A 25 -7.16 2.19 14.10
CA LYS A 25 -5.73 2.49 14.16
C LYS A 25 -5.00 1.92 12.95
N GLN A 26 -4.05 2.72 12.45
CA GLN A 26 -3.08 2.26 11.47
C GLN A 26 -2.09 1.34 12.15
N GLU A 27 -1.87 0.16 11.58
CA GLU A 27 -0.92 -0.83 12.07
C GLU A 27 -0.27 -1.60 10.91
N ILE A 28 0.95 -2.10 11.12
CA ILE A 28 1.61 -3.00 10.16
C ILE A 28 1.05 -4.40 10.36
N VAL A 29 0.36 -4.93 9.35
CA VAL A 29 -0.23 -6.29 9.37
C VAL A 29 0.65 -7.32 8.69
N PHE A 30 1.59 -6.87 7.85
CA PHE A 30 2.53 -7.75 7.17
C PHE A 30 3.85 -7.04 6.91
N TYR A 31 4.94 -7.72 7.20
CA TYR A 31 6.29 -7.22 6.97
C TYR A 31 7.14 -8.30 6.31
N THR A 32 7.85 -7.90 5.26
CA THR A 32 8.96 -8.65 4.69
C THR A 32 10.12 -7.70 4.42
N PRO A 33 11.35 -8.21 4.21
CA PRO A 33 12.43 -7.37 3.74
C PRO A 33 12.12 -6.64 2.42
N ALA A 34 11.12 -7.07 1.64
CA ALA A 34 10.80 -6.47 0.34
C ALA A 34 9.60 -5.52 0.37
N TYR A 35 8.63 -5.73 1.27
CA TYR A 35 7.37 -4.98 1.32
C TYR A 35 6.83 -4.89 2.74
N THR A 36 6.10 -3.81 3.02
CA THR A 36 5.19 -3.68 4.16
C THR A 36 3.75 -3.52 3.69
N VAL A 37 2.83 -4.03 4.50
CA VAL A 37 1.40 -3.78 4.38
C VAL A 37 0.90 -3.20 5.70
N GLU A 38 0.30 -2.03 5.61
CA GLU A 38 -0.28 -1.30 6.75
C GLU A 38 -1.79 -1.14 6.56
N THR A 39 -2.56 -1.12 7.65
CA THR A 39 -3.99 -0.79 7.59
C THR A 39 -4.19 0.72 7.42
N ILE A 40 -5.29 1.08 6.78
CA ILE A 40 -5.79 2.45 6.73
C ILE A 40 -7.16 2.44 7.42
N PRO A 41 -7.33 3.07 8.59
CA PRO A 41 -8.64 3.20 9.22
C PRO A 41 -9.63 3.90 8.28
N LEU A 42 -10.72 3.22 7.93
CA LEU A 42 -11.79 3.77 7.08
C LEU A 42 -13.08 3.98 7.87
N LYS A 43 -14.03 4.69 7.27
CA LYS A 43 -15.31 4.98 7.91
C LYS A 43 -16.46 4.53 7.03
N HIS A 44 -17.05 3.40 7.42
CA HIS A 44 -18.21 2.78 6.79
C HIS A 44 -19.26 2.37 7.84
N LYS A 45 -20.37 1.73 7.42
CA LYS A 45 -21.42 1.25 8.34
C LYS A 45 -20.98 0.12 9.27
N ILE A 46 -19.96 -0.63 8.85
CA ILE A 46 -19.32 -1.69 9.61
C ILE A 46 -17.82 -1.38 9.69
N PRO A 47 -17.10 -1.95 10.69
CA PRO A 47 -15.64 -1.88 10.76
C PRO A 47 -15.01 -2.21 9.41
N CYS A 48 -14.16 -1.32 8.92
CA CYS A 48 -13.57 -1.43 7.60
C CYS A 48 -12.15 -0.84 7.61
N ASN A 49 -11.24 -1.53 6.91
CA ASN A 49 -9.87 -1.13 6.75
C ASN A 49 -9.52 -1.08 5.26
N GLY A 50 -8.81 -0.04 4.88
CA GLY A 50 -8.01 -0.02 3.66
C GLY A 50 -6.63 -0.62 3.91
N TYR A 51 -5.84 -0.72 2.86
CA TYR A 51 -4.48 -1.26 2.94
C TYR A 51 -3.49 -0.40 2.17
N LEU A 52 -2.34 -0.16 2.79
CA LEU A 52 -1.22 0.57 2.22
C LEU A 52 -0.03 -0.37 2.02
N PHE A 53 0.29 -0.61 0.77
CA PHE A 53 1.42 -1.42 0.34
C PHE A 53 2.61 -0.49 0.08
N ARG A 54 3.75 -0.78 0.69
CA ARG A 54 5.01 -0.06 0.41
C ARG A 54 6.12 -1.05 0.10
N GLN A 55 6.75 -0.87 -1.05
CA GLN A 55 8.00 -1.56 -1.35
C GLN A 55 9.14 -0.98 -0.52
N GLN A 56 9.99 -1.84 0.03
CA GLN A 56 11.17 -1.44 0.77
C GLN A 56 12.29 -1.06 -0.21
N GLN A 57 12.87 0.12 -0.02
CA GLN A 57 13.98 0.57 -0.86
C GLN A 57 15.27 -0.15 -0.45
N LYS A 58 15.84 -0.95 -1.36
CA LYS A 58 17.13 -1.61 -1.13
C LYS A 58 18.22 -1.01 -2.00
N PRO A 59 19.33 -0.53 -1.41
CA PRO A 59 20.49 -0.12 -2.18
C PRO A 59 21.16 -1.36 -2.82
N LYS A 60 21.61 -1.18 -4.07
CA LYS A 60 22.47 -2.13 -4.78
C LYS A 60 23.90 -1.66 -4.75
N ILE A 61 24.84 -2.59 -4.80
CA ILE A 61 26.27 -2.28 -4.90
C ILE A 61 26.64 -2.20 -6.39
N SER A 62 27.46 -1.22 -6.75
CA SER A 62 27.99 -1.05 -8.11
C SER A 62 29.30 -1.82 -8.24
N GLU A 63 29.26 -2.95 -8.94
CA GLU A 63 30.47 -3.76 -9.22
C GLU A 63 31.54 -2.96 -9.97
N LYS A 64 31.14 -2.02 -10.83
CA LYS A 64 32.07 -1.17 -11.60
C LYS A 64 32.85 -0.19 -10.73
N LYS A 65 32.27 0.25 -9.60
CA LYS A 65 32.91 1.19 -8.68
C LYS A 65 33.75 0.48 -7.62
N LEU A 66 33.70 -0.84 -7.64
CA LEU A 66 34.43 -1.64 -6.71
C LEU A 66 35.80 -1.96 -7.30
N PHE A 67 36.85 -1.47 -6.65
CA PHE A 67 38.23 -1.64 -7.10
C PHE A 67 38.89 -2.91 -6.53
N TRP A 68 38.13 -3.77 -5.85
CA TRP A 68 38.62 -5.00 -5.22
C TRP A 68 37.60 -6.14 -5.44
N PRO A 69 38.00 -7.43 -5.44
CA PRO A 69 37.09 -8.52 -5.74
C PRO A 69 36.02 -8.72 -4.65
N THR A 70 34.75 -8.44 -4.95
CA THR A 70 33.62 -8.40 -3.99
C THR A 70 33.20 -9.72 -3.32
N ASN A 71 33.96 -10.80 -3.38
CA ASN A 71 33.51 -12.12 -2.91
C ASN A 71 33.37 -12.25 -1.38
N LEU A 72 33.59 -11.19 -0.61
CA LEU A 72 33.32 -11.14 0.82
C LEU A 72 31.90 -10.61 1.12
N ILE A 73 30.98 -11.55 1.27
CA ILE A 73 29.56 -11.34 1.64
C ILE A 73 29.41 -10.40 2.85
N LEU A 74 30.30 -10.48 3.83
CA LEU A 74 30.28 -9.65 5.04
C LEU A 74 30.52 -8.16 4.73
N GLN A 75 31.46 -7.84 3.84
CA GLN A 75 31.78 -6.47 3.49
C GLN A 75 30.67 -5.82 2.67
N ILE A 76 30.04 -6.58 1.75
CA ILE A 76 28.82 -6.13 1.05
C ILE A 76 27.70 -5.84 2.05
N LYS A 77 27.51 -6.71 3.04
CA LYS A 77 26.48 -6.54 4.07
C LYS A 77 26.76 -5.28 4.89
N ASN A 78 28.01 -5.06 5.29
CA ASN A 78 28.43 -3.90 6.06
C ASN A 78 28.20 -2.59 5.29
N LEU A 79 28.60 -2.54 4.01
CA LEU A 79 28.35 -1.39 3.14
C LEU A 79 26.84 -1.12 3.02
N LYS A 80 26.03 -2.15 2.76
CA LYS A 80 24.56 -2.02 2.67
C LYS A 80 23.90 -1.59 3.98
N SER A 81 24.52 -1.83 5.14
CA SER A 81 24.06 -1.32 6.43
C SER A 81 24.59 0.09 6.76
N GLY A 82 25.30 0.74 5.84
CA GLY A 82 25.85 2.08 6.05
C GLY A 82 27.19 2.11 6.78
N MET A 83 27.85 0.96 6.97
CA MET A 83 29.18 0.91 7.58
C MET A 83 30.26 1.10 6.52
N VAL A 84 31.29 1.86 6.90
CA VAL A 84 32.53 2.01 6.16
C VAL A 84 33.32 0.69 6.23
N VAL A 85 34.00 0.33 5.13
CA VAL A 85 34.78 -0.92 5.05
C VAL A 85 36.20 -0.61 4.61
N ASP A 86 37.17 -1.01 5.43
CA ASP A 86 38.58 -0.98 5.06
C ASP A 86 38.94 -2.17 4.17
N THR A 87 39.64 -1.88 3.07
CA THR A 87 40.12 -2.87 2.11
C THR A 87 41.62 -2.69 1.87
N PRO A 88 42.33 -3.70 1.34
CA PRO A 88 43.75 -3.57 1.03
C PRO A 88 44.10 -2.43 0.05
N GLN A 89 43.13 -1.98 -0.75
CA GLN A 89 43.28 -0.89 -1.71
C GLN A 89 42.80 0.47 -1.16
N GLY A 90 42.29 0.52 0.08
CA GLY A 90 41.81 1.73 0.74
C GLY A 90 40.45 1.56 1.42
N THR A 91 39.92 2.66 1.94
CA THR A 91 38.63 2.70 2.66
C THR A 91 37.47 2.94 1.69
N LEU A 92 36.41 2.14 1.80
CA LEU A 92 35.20 2.26 1.00
C LEU A 92 34.05 2.82 1.82
N HIS A 93 33.42 3.87 1.29
CA HIS A 93 32.22 4.43 1.85
C HIS A 93 30.96 3.91 1.12
N PRO A 94 29.85 3.66 1.84
CA PRO A 94 28.58 3.25 1.24
C PRO A 94 28.13 4.16 0.09
N GLU A 95 28.25 5.48 0.24
CA GLU A 95 27.87 6.49 -0.75
C GLU A 95 28.64 6.36 -2.08
N ASP A 96 29.86 5.84 -2.06
CA ASP A 96 30.67 5.69 -3.27
C ASP A 96 30.14 4.56 -4.14
N VAL A 97 29.73 3.45 -3.52
CA VAL A 97 29.45 2.18 -4.20
C VAL A 97 27.98 1.82 -4.25
N LEU A 98 27.13 2.34 -3.36
CA LEU A 98 25.72 2.04 -3.33
C LEU A 98 24.92 2.95 -4.26
N TYR A 99 23.90 2.37 -4.89
CA TYR A 99 22.93 3.12 -5.68
C TYR A 99 21.54 2.51 -5.59
N VAL A 100 20.53 3.32 -5.85
CA VAL A 100 19.14 2.89 -5.97
C VAL A 100 18.83 2.62 -7.44
N LYS A 101 18.59 1.35 -7.79
CA LYS A 101 18.27 0.98 -9.19
C LYS A 101 16.87 1.43 -9.60
N HIS A 102 15.90 1.28 -8.71
CA HIS A 102 14.49 1.62 -8.95
C HIS A 102 13.93 2.29 -7.70
N THR A 103 13.14 3.35 -7.90
CA THR A 103 12.36 3.98 -6.84
C THR A 103 11.33 3.00 -6.32
N ALA A 104 11.30 2.83 -5.00
CA ALA A 104 10.28 2.05 -4.30
C ALA A 104 8.87 2.51 -4.69
N LYS A 105 7.97 1.54 -4.92
CA LYS A 105 6.58 1.79 -5.26
C LYS A 105 5.66 1.66 -4.05
N SER A 106 4.60 2.46 -4.03
CA SER A 106 3.55 2.42 -3.01
C SER A 106 2.15 2.44 -3.63
N TYR A 107 1.23 1.73 -2.97
CA TYR A 107 -0.15 1.59 -3.42
C TYR A 107 -1.10 1.64 -2.22
N ALA A 108 -2.07 2.55 -2.24
CA ALA A 108 -3.14 2.61 -1.25
C ALA A 108 -4.43 2.04 -1.84
N TYR A 109 -5.08 1.16 -1.09
CA TYR A 109 -6.38 0.60 -1.38
C TYR A 109 -7.38 1.07 -0.32
N CYS A 110 -8.27 1.98 -0.69
CA CYS A 110 -9.40 2.41 0.12
C CYS A 110 -10.67 1.78 -0.44
N SER A 111 -11.23 0.80 0.27
CA SER A 111 -12.56 0.24 -0.01
C SER A 111 -13.66 1.22 0.37
N ASP A 112 -14.89 0.71 0.55
CA ASP A 112 -16.06 1.47 0.96
C ASP A 112 -15.75 2.39 2.17
N THR A 113 -15.86 3.70 1.95
CA THR A 113 -15.64 4.71 2.99
C THR A 113 -16.33 6.01 2.62
N VAL A 114 -16.81 6.77 3.61
CA VAL A 114 -17.18 8.17 3.42
C VAL A 114 -15.95 9.02 3.09
N TYR A 115 -16.17 10.22 2.56
CA TYR A 115 -15.11 11.20 2.40
C TYR A 115 -14.42 11.47 3.75
N LEU A 116 -13.14 11.09 3.83
CA LEU A 116 -12.40 11.03 5.08
C LEU A 116 -11.02 11.68 4.95
N PRO A 117 -10.92 13.03 5.00
CA PRO A 117 -9.65 13.74 4.87
C PRO A 117 -8.57 13.34 5.88
N SER A 118 -8.94 12.77 7.02
CA SER A 118 -7.99 12.33 8.04
C SER A 118 -7.03 11.23 7.57
N ILE A 119 -7.33 10.52 6.47
CA ILE A 119 -6.42 9.51 5.90
C ILE A 119 -5.33 10.11 4.99
N ILE A 120 -5.45 11.40 4.62
CA ILE A 120 -4.50 12.07 3.71
C ILE A 120 -3.03 11.92 4.15
N PRO A 121 -2.67 12.11 5.43
CA PRO A 121 -1.30 11.91 5.89
C PRO A 121 -0.80 10.46 5.69
N ILE A 122 -1.69 9.48 5.76
CA ILE A 122 -1.37 8.05 5.65
C ILE A 122 -1.02 7.71 4.20
N ILE A 123 -1.84 8.19 3.26
CA ILE A 123 -1.72 7.90 1.83
C ILE A 123 -0.94 8.96 1.04
N LYS A 124 -0.18 9.81 1.74
CA LYS A 124 0.56 10.89 1.11
C LYS A 124 1.61 10.35 0.12
N ASP A 125 1.69 10.99 -1.05
CA ASP A 125 2.66 10.73 -2.11
C ASP A 125 2.70 9.27 -2.61
N VAL A 126 1.62 8.52 -2.44
CA VAL A 126 1.53 7.14 -2.96
C VAL A 126 1.57 7.12 -4.49
N ASP A 127 2.21 6.10 -5.07
CA ASP A 127 2.29 5.99 -6.53
C ASP A 127 0.93 5.66 -7.18
N LEU A 128 0.05 4.97 -6.44
CA LEU A 128 -1.29 4.61 -6.90
C LEU A 128 -2.28 4.63 -5.74
N LEU A 129 -3.48 5.17 -6.00
CA LEU A 129 -4.62 5.10 -5.08
C LEU A 129 -5.80 4.43 -5.79
N TYR A 130 -6.27 3.33 -5.21
CA TYR A 130 -7.62 2.82 -5.43
C TYR A 130 -8.53 3.41 -4.36
N HIS A 131 -9.62 4.05 -4.79
CA HIS A 131 -10.63 4.56 -3.88
C HIS A 131 -12.01 4.25 -4.44
N GLU A 132 -12.86 3.65 -3.61
CA GLU A 132 -14.25 3.39 -3.95
C GLU A 132 -15.00 4.71 -4.23
N ALA A 133 -15.83 4.73 -5.29
CA ALA A 133 -16.66 5.88 -5.63
C ALA A 133 -17.95 5.43 -6.34
N THR A 134 -18.86 4.87 -5.56
CA THR A 134 -20.14 4.28 -5.99
C THR A 134 -21.12 5.35 -6.47
N TYR A 135 -21.01 6.57 -5.96
CA TYR A 135 -21.95 7.64 -6.23
C TYR A 135 -21.36 8.75 -7.12
N LEU A 136 -22.21 9.30 -7.99
CA LEU A 136 -21.96 10.57 -8.65
C LEU A 136 -22.11 11.73 -7.65
N ASP A 137 -21.58 12.90 -8.01
CA ASP A 137 -21.59 14.09 -7.14
C ASP A 137 -23.02 14.51 -6.75
N ASP A 138 -23.98 14.38 -7.67
CA ASP A 138 -25.41 14.66 -7.44
C ASP A 138 -26.05 13.81 -6.32
N PHE A 139 -25.39 12.72 -5.92
CA PHE A 139 -25.85 11.81 -4.85
C PHE A 139 -24.99 11.89 -3.59
N GLU A 140 -24.31 13.02 -3.34
CA GLU A 140 -23.42 13.20 -2.17
C GLU A 140 -24.09 12.88 -0.83
N GLU A 141 -25.31 13.37 -0.59
CA GLU A 141 -26.02 13.10 0.68
C GLU A 141 -26.29 11.60 0.86
N LYS A 142 -26.74 10.93 -0.21
CA LYS A 142 -27.01 9.49 -0.21
C LYS A 142 -25.72 8.66 -0.06
N ALA A 143 -24.62 9.12 -0.65
CA ALA A 143 -23.31 8.50 -0.48
C ALA A 143 -22.91 8.52 0.99
N LYS A 144 -22.98 9.69 1.63
CA LYS A 144 -22.66 9.88 3.05
C LYS A 144 -23.55 9.03 3.97
N GLU A 145 -24.88 9.02 3.74
CA GLU A 145 -25.83 8.21 4.50
C GLU A 145 -25.51 6.70 4.40
N ARG A 146 -25.06 6.27 3.23
CA ARG A 146 -24.72 4.87 2.97
C ARG A 146 -23.30 4.48 3.33
N GLY A 147 -22.46 5.43 3.75
CA GLY A 147 -21.08 5.16 4.16
C GLY A 147 -20.09 5.15 2.99
N HIS A 148 -20.38 5.83 1.88
CA HIS A 148 -19.60 5.84 0.64
C HIS A 148 -19.15 7.25 0.25
N SER A 149 -18.22 7.31 -0.69
CA SER A 149 -17.71 8.55 -1.29
C SER A 149 -18.25 8.76 -2.71
N THR A 150 -18.30 10.02 -3.13
CA THR A 150 -18.52 10.36 -4.54
C THR A 150 -17.22 10.31 -5.33
N ALA A 151 -17.30 10.19 -6.65
CA ALA A 151 -16.13 10.29 -7.53
C ALA A 151 -15.37 11.61 -7.36
N ARG A 152 -16.09 12.72 -7.12
CA ARG A 152 -15.47 14.04 -6.86
C ARG A 152 -14.68 14.03 -5.56
N GLN A 153 -15.26 13.50 -4.49
CA GLN A 153 -14.61 13.38 -3.18
C GLN A 153 -13.34 12.51 -3.25
N ALA A 154 -13.40 11.37 -3.93
CA ALA A 154 -12.24 10.50 -4.15
C ALA A 154 -11.12 11.23 -4.92
N GLY A 155 -11.46 11.97 -5.98
CA GLY A 155 -10.49 12.76 -6.76
C GLY A 155 -9.89 13.92 -5.96
N MET A 156 -10.69 14.61 -5.14
CA MET A 156 -10.21 15.66 -4.24
C MET A 156 -9.21 15.11 -3.22
N LEU A 157 -9.53 13.97 -2.61
CA LEU A 157 -8.68 13.30 -1.63
C LEU A 157 -7.34 12.88 -2.27
N ALA A 158 -7.38 12.28 -3.46
CA ALA A 158 -6.18 11.92 -4.23
C ALA A 158 -5.28 13.12 -4.53
N ARG A 159 -5.88 14.24 -4.97
CA ARG A 159 -5.15 15.48 -5.26
C ARG A 159 -4.51 16.06 -4.00
N GLN A 160 -5.24 16.10 -2.89
CA GLN A 160 -4.73 16.63 -1.61
C GLN A 160 -3.61 15.76 -1.04
N ALA A 161 -3.67 14.44 -1.25
CA ALA A 161 -2.64 13.50 -0.84
C ALA A 161 -1.41 13.50 -1.75
N GLY A 162 -1.42 14.20 -2.89
CA GLY A 162 -0.29 14.20 -3.81
C GLY A 162 -0.07 12.85 -4.51
N VAL A 163 -1.14 12.07 -4.70
CA VAL A 163 -1.06 10.77 -5.40
C VAL A 163 -0.44 10.99 -6.78
N LYS A 164 0.62 10.24 -7.08
CA LYS A 164 1.37 10.44 -8.32
C LYS A 164 0.51 10.10 -9.52
N THR A 165 0.56 10.94 -10.53
CA THR A 165 -0.08 10.70 -11.82
C THR A 165 1.00 10.24 -12.80
N SER A 166 1.03 8.94 -13.14
CA SER A 166 1.84 8.52 -14.28
C SER A 166 1.24 9.13 -15.54
N SER A 167 1.99 10.05 -16.18
CA SER A 167 1.77 10.52 -17.55
C SER A 167 0.38 11.07 -17.87
N GLY A 168 0.05 12.26 -17.33
CA GLY A 168 -1.00 13.14 -17.91
C GLY A 168 -2.44 12.63 -17.85
N SER A 169 -2.70 11.51 -17.19
CA SER A 169 -4.03 10.98 -16.90
C SER A 169 -4.04 10.50 -15.45
N PRO A 170 -5.09 10.81 -14.66
CA PRO A 170 -5.22 10.18 -13.35
C PRO A 170 -5.35 8.67 -13.56
N PHE A 171 -4.29 7.90 -13.27
CA PHE A 171 -4.42 6.48 -12.99
C PHE A 171 -5.01 6.37 -11.58
N GLN A 172 -6.27 6.74 -11.49
CA GLN A 172 -7.14 6.55 -10.35
C GLN A 172 -8.13 5.49 -10.80
N GLN A 173 -8.05 4.29 -10.21
CA GLN A 173 -9.06 3.28 -10.50
C GLN A 173 -10.31 3.61 -9.67
N ILE A 174 -11.07 4.60 -10.14
CA ILE A 174 -12.41 4.88 -9.63
C ILE A 174 -13.33 3.83 -10.25
N ARG A 175 -13.72 2.83 -9.47
CA ARG A 175 -14.69 1.83 -9.90
C ARG A 175 -16.07 2.23 -9.39
N GLN A 176 -16.95 2.65 -10.31
CA GLN A 176 -18.37 2.75 -10.01
C GLN A 176 -18.95 1.33 -9.89
N HIS A 177 -19.39 0.93 -8.69
CA HIS A 177 -20.21 -0.26 -8.55
C HIS A 177 -21.59 0.02 -9.14
N ARG A 178 -21.89 -0.53 -10.32
CA ARG A 178 -23.25 -0.51 -10.89
C ARG A 178 -24.16 -1.42 -10.07
N SER A 179 -24.99 -0.85 -9.21
CA SER A 179 -26.20 -1.51 -8.70
C SER A 179 -27.36 -0.52 -8.56
N PHE A 180 -27.80 0.05 -9.68
CA PHE A 180 -29.11 0.67 -9.78
C PHE A 180 -30.11 -0.30 -10.39
N GLY A 181 -30.51 -1.31 -9.60
CA GLY A 181 -31.77 -2.01 -9.84
C GLY A 181 -32.90 -1.12 -9.34
N LYS A 182 -33.65 -0.49 -10.26
CA LYS A 182 -34.97 0.06 -9.93
C LYS A 182 -35.83 -1.12 -9.45
N ARG A 183 -36.19 -1.17 -8.16
CA ARG A 183 -37.40 -1.88 -7.77
C ARG A 183 -38.56 -0.96 -8.13
N SER A 184 -39.19 -1.22 -9.26
CA SER A 184 -40.53 -0.72 -9.54
C SER A 184 -41.46 -1.30 -8.49
N THR A 185 -42.07 -0.41 -7.71
CA THR A 185 -43.31 -0.68 -6.99
C THR A 185 -44.45 -0.60 -8.01
N GLU A 186 -45.00 -1.76 -8.36
CA GLU A 186 -46.41 -1.95 -8.73
C GLU A 186 -46.89 -3.21 -8.01
#